data_AF-A0A1B6K2K5-F1
#
_entry.id   AF-A0A1B6K2K5-F1
#
_cell.length_a   1.000
_cell.length_b   1.000
_cell.length_c   1.000
_cell.angle_alpha   90.00
_cell.angle_beta   90.00
_cell.angle_gamma   90.00
#
_symmetry.space_group_name_H-M   'P 1'
#
loop_
_entity.id
_entity.type
_entity.pdbx_description
1 polymer ?
#
loop_
_entity_poly.entity_id
_entity_poly.type
_entity_poly.pdbx_seq_one_letter_code
_entity_poly.pdbx_strand_id
1 'polypeptide(L)'
;MTFPFEWQPSVVSTQLALVGDVALVCVPGEFTTMAGRRLRDALRQTLHFASNKNVLIVGLCNTYADYITTPEEYKVQRYEGASTIFGPYTLPLYLDIYRKLAQATLSPESRLARNEPPLDFFNDLLSLTTPVVFDFAGWSAHFGQVLLEPPETVVSGDTVLARFVSHSLLV
;
A
#
# COMPACT_ATOMS: atom_id res chain seq x y z
N MET A 1 -5.42 20.44 1.89
CA MET A 1 -6.64 20.61 2.70
C MET A 1 -6.44 19.84 3.99
N THR A 2 -6.58 20.48 5.14
CA THR A 2 -6.19 19.92 6.45
C THR A 2 -7.34 19.83 7.45
N PHE A 3 -8.57 20.15 7.02
CA PHE A 3 -9.76 20.09 7.85
C PHE A 3 -10.66 18.92 7.39
N PRO A 4 -11.17 18.07 8.30
CA PRO A 4 -10.91 18.05 9.75
C PRO A 4 -9.52 17.50 10.14
N PHE A 5 -8.85 16.82 9.21
CA PHE A 5 -7.46 16.34 9.30
C PHE A 5 -6.83 16.35 7.90
N GLU A 6 -5.54 16.01 7.78
CA GLU A 6 -4.91 15.85 6.47
C GLU A 6 -5.49 14.64 5.74
N TRP A 7 -5.94 14.83 4.50
CA TRP A 7 -6.54 13.74 3.70
C TRP A 7 -5.51 12.87 3.00
N GLN A 8 -4.26 13.34 2.95
CA GLN A 8 -3.11 12.65 2.37
C GLN A 8 -1.95 12.73 3.37
N PRO A 9 -1.05 11.74 3.40
CA PRO A 9 0.05 11.73 4.35
C PRO A 9 1.06 12.83 4.04
N SER A 10 1.38 13.66 5.03
CA SER A 10 2.53 14.58 4.99
C SER A 10 3.85 13.92 5.40
N VAL A 11 3.78 12.87 6.23
CA VAL A 11 4.91 12.05 6.67
C VAL A 11 4.79 10.65 6.06
N VAL A 12 5.81 10.24 5.29
CA VAL A 12 5.85 8.94 4.59
C VAL A 12 7.07 8.12 5.01
N SER A 13 6.87 6.81 5.13
CA SER A 13 7.94 5.89 5.52
C SER A 13 8.77 5.44 4.33
N THR A 14 10.09 5.67 4.37
CA THR A 14 11.03 5.13 3.38
C THR A 14 11.99 4.15 4.05
N GLN A 15 12.21 3.01 3.42
CA GLN A 15 13.01 1.94 4.03
C GLN A 15 13.77 1.15 2.97
N LEU A 16 15.01 0.81 3.30
CA LEU A 16 15.87 -0.05 2.51
C LEU A 16 16.49 -1.10 3.43
N ALA A 17 16.40 -2.37 3.03
CA ALA A 17 16.99 -3.49 3.75
C ALA A 17 17.94 -4.27 2.83
N LEU A 18 19.10 -4.64 3.36
CA LEU A 18 20.04 -5.52 2.67
C LEU A 18 19.98 -6.91 3.29
N VAL A 19 19.73 -7.92 2.46
CA VAL A 19 19.69 -9.33 2.85
C VAL A 19 20.62 -10.10 1.92
N GLY A 20 21.86 -10.33 2.36
CA GLY A 20 22.91 -10.88 1.52
C GLY A 20 23.15 -10.01 0.28
N ASP A 21 22.93 -10.58 -0.91
CA ASP A 21 23.09 -9.91 -2.20
C ASP A 21 21.79 -9.29 -2.76
N VAL A 22 20.77 -9.15 -1.92
CA VAL A 22 19.48 -8.56 -2.29
C VAL A 22 19.24 -7.26 -1.51
N ALA A 23 18.97 -6.17 -2.22
CA ALA A 23 18.43 -4.94 -1.65
C ALA A 23 16.90 -4.92 -1.84
N LEU A 24 16.18 -4.89 -0.72
CA LEU A 24 14.73 -4.70 -0.67
C LEU A 24 14.45 -3.22 -0.46
N VAL A 25 13.79 -2.60 -1.43
CA VAL A 25 13.50 -1.17 -1.46
C VAL A 25 12.01 -0.97 -1.25
N CYS A 26 11.61 -0.76 -0.01
CA CYS A 26 10.23 -0.57 0.39
C CYS A 26 9.79 0.85 0.04
N VAL A 27 8.92 1.00 -0.96
CA VAL A 27 8.43 2.30 -1.44
C VAL A 27 6.99 2.58 -0.96
N PRO A 28 6.70 3.78 -0.42
CA PRO A 28 5.41 4.11 0.19
C PRO A 28 4.37 4.54 -0.85
N GLY A 29 4.12 3.70 -1.85
CA GLY A 29 3.16 3.99 -2.92
C GLY A 29 3.40 3.15 -4.17
N GLU A 30 2.90 3.65 -5.28
CA GLU A 30 2.85 2.96 -6.57
C GLU A 30 3.80 3.61 -7.59
N PHE A 31 5.03 3.08 -7.68
CA PHE A 31 5.99 3.53 -8.67
C PHE A 31 5.60 3.05 -10.06
N THR A 32 5.58 3.95 -11.05
CA THR A 32 5.48 3.54 -12.45
C THR A 32 6.69 2.72 -12.87
N THR A 33 6.57 2.07 -14.03
CA THR A 33 7.64 1.25 -14.58
C THR A 33 8.96 2.02 -14.70
N MET A 34 8.93 3.25 -15.24
CA MET A 34 10.16 4.04 -15.40
C MET A 34 10.64 4.66 -14.09
N ALA A 35 9.75 5.04 -13.19
CA ALA A 35 10.12 5.48 -11.85
C ALA A 35 10.89 4.37 -11.10
N GLY A 36 10.36 3.15 -11.10
CA GLY A 36 11.00 2.00 -10.47
C GLY A 36 12.34 1.61 -11.11
N ARG A 37 12.46 1.70 -12.44
CA ARG A 37 13.75 1.48 -13.15
C ARG A 37 14.80 2.51 -12.74
N ARG A 38 14.46 3.80 -12.74
CA ARG A 38 15.37 4.88 -12.32
C ARG A 38 15.84 4.71 -10.87
N LEU A 39 14.93 4.30 -9.97
CA LEU A 39 15.28 3.99 -8.59
C LEU A 39 16.22 2.80 -8.48
N ARG A 40 15.94 1.72 -9.21
CA ARG A 40 16.80 0.53 -9.27
C ARG A 40 18.22 0.88 -9.71
N ASP A 41 18.34 1.67 -10.78
CA ASP A 41 19.64 2.04 -11.34
C ASP A 41 20.42 2.98 -10.43
N ALA A 42 19.73 3.95 -9.82
CA ALA A 42 20.32 4.84 -8.82
C ALA A 42 20.90 4.04 -7.64
N LEU A 43 20.16 3.06 -7.13
CA LEU A 43 20.59 2.25 -6.00
C LEU A 43 21.71 1.26 -6.34
N ARG A 44 21.69 0.67 -7.54
CA ARG A 44 22.81 -0.16 -8.00
C ARG A 44 24.12 0.62 -8.02
N GLN A 45 24.09 1.85 -8.52
CA GLN A 45 25.25 2.74 -8.55
C GLN A 45 25.73 3.07 -7.14
N THR A 46 24.80 3.46 -6.24
CA THR A 46 25.14 3.86 -4.87
C THR A 46 25.66 2.70 -4.02
N LEU A 47 25.11 1.49 -4.16
CA LEU A 47 25.53 0.31 -3.40
C LEU A 47 26.75 -0.40 -4.01
N HIS A 48 27.27 0.08 -5.15
CA HIS A 48 28.31 -0.60 -5.93
C HIS A 48 27.95 -2.06 -6.25
N PHE A 49 26.67 -2.31 -6.50
CA PHE A 49 26.18 -3.66 -6.78
C PHE A 49 26.60 -4.09 -8.19
N ALA A 50 27.31 -5.21 -8.26
CA ALA A 50 27.56 -5.90 -9.52
C ALA A 50 26.23 -6.36 -10.15
N SER A 51 26.24 -6.65 -11.45
CA SER A 51 25.04 -6.98 -12.23
C SER A 51 24.28 -8.21 -11.72
N ASN A 52 24.93 -9.10 -10.98
CA ASN A 52 24.34 -10.28 -10.38
C ASN A 52 23.60 -10.02 -9.05
N LYS A 53 23.74 -8.82 -8.46
CA LYS A 53 23.02 -8.44 -7.24
C LYS A 53 21.67 -7.82 -7.56
N ASN A 54 20.67 -8.14 -6.74
CA ASN A 54 19.28 -7.79 -7.02
C ASN A 54 18.84 -6.56 -6.23
N VAL A 55 18.20 -5.62 -6.90
CA VAL A 55 17.51 -4.48 -6.28
C VAL A 55 16.02 -4.63 -6.60
N LEU A 56 15.26 -5.02 -5.59
CA LEU A 56 13.83 -5.30 -5.69
C LEU A 56 13.05 -4.10 -5.17
N ILE A 57 12.18 -3.56 -6.02
CA ILE A 57 11.25 -2.51 -5.62
C ILE A 57 10.03 -3.22 -5.02
N VAL A 58 9.79 -2.99 -3.74
CA VAL A 58 8.65 -3.53 -3.00
C VAL A 58 7.67 -2.38 -2.78
N GLY A 59 6.63 -2.33 -3.61
CA GLY A 59 5.59 -1.29 -3.55
C GLY A 59 4.66 -1.43 -2.36
N LEU A 60 3.81 -0.43 -2.14
CA LEU A 60 2.72 -0.47 -1.16
C LEU A 60 3.21 -0.75 0.28
N CYS A 61 4.40 -0.28 0.63
CA CYS A 61 5.05 -0.60 1.90
C CYS A 61 4.88 0.51 2.93
N ASN A 62 4.52 0.12 4.16
CA ASN A 62 4.42 0.96 5.37
C ASN A 62 3.33 2.05 5.32
N THR A 63 3.41 2.98 4.38
CA THR A 63 2.47 4.09 4.19
C THR A 63 2.04 4.12 2.73
N TYR A 64 0.77 4.38 2.45
CA TYR A 64 0.29 4.56 1.09
C TYR A 64 0.20 6.07 0.77
N ALA A 65 1.00 6.53 -0.20
CA ALA A 65 1.04 7.92 -0.66
C ALA A 65 0.82 8.04 -2.18
N ASP A 66 -0.16 7.27 -2.68
CA ASP A 66 -0.57 7.25 -4.08
C ASP A 66 0.56 6.89 -5.07
N TYR A 67 0.56 7.49 -6.27
CA TYR A 67 1.43 7.15 -7.38
C TYR A 67 2.72 7.95 -7.39
N ILE A 68 3.77 7.35 -7.92
CA ILE A 68 5.05 8.01 -8.15
C ILE A 68 5.40 7.86 -9.62
N THR A 69 5.26 8.97 -10.34
CA THR A 69 5.63 9.08 -11.76
C THR A 69 7.00 9.73 -11.95
N THR A 70 7.62 9.49 -13.11
CA THR A 70 8.73 10.31 -13.57
C THR A 70 8.26 11.74 -13.89
N PRO A 71 9.13 12.77 -13.85
CA PRO A 71 8.75 14.13 -14.25
C PRO A 71 8.17 14.21 -15.68
N GLU A 72 8.60 13.33 -16.58
CA GLU A 72 8.12 13.23 -17.96
C GLU A 72 6.71 12.64 -18.03
N GLU A 73 6.44 11.56 -17.29
CA GLU A 73 5.11 10.97 -17.15
C GLU A 73 4.14 11.94 -16.45
N TYR A 74 4.61 12.63 -15.40
CA TYR A 74 3.85 13.63 -14.65
C TYR A 74 3.31 14.73 -15.56
N LYS A 75 4.12 15.23 -16.49
CA LYS A 75 3.72 16.31 -17.42
C LYS A 75 2.52 15.93 -18.31
N VAL A 76 2.35 14.65 -18.60
CA VAL A 76 1.20 14.17 -19.41
C VAL A 76 -0.09 14.21 -18.60
N GLN A 77 -0.02 14.17 -17.27
CA GLN A 77 -1.18 14.21 -16.37
C GLN A 77 -2.26 13.16 -16.69
N ARG A 78 -1.82 11.92 -16.95
CA ARG A 78 -2.72 10.75 -16.85
C ARG A 78 -3.06 10.46 -15.38
N TYR A 79 -3.81 9.40 -15.11
CA TYR A 79 -4.20 9.00 -13.76
C TYR A 79 -3.02 8.98 -12.78
N GLU A 80 -1.93 8.33 -13.14
CA GLU A 80 -0.74 8.18 -12.28
C GLU A 80 -0.06 9.55 -12.05
N GLY A 81 -0.05 10.40 -13.07
CA GLY A 81 0.52 11.75 -12.99
C GLY A 81 -0.31 12.68 -12.11
N ALA A 82 -1.64 12.61 -12.21
CA ALA A 82 -2.57 13.34 -11.38
C ALA A 82 -2.54 12.85 -9.92
N SER A 83 -2.32 11.54 -9.72
CA SER A 83 -2.15 10.91 -8.41
C SER A 83 -0.71 10.95 -7.89
N THR A 84 0.19 11.75 -8.49
CA THR A 84 1.54 11.99 -7.96
C THR A 84 1.50 13.23 -7.05
N ILE A 85 1.14 12.98 -5.79
CA ILE A 85 0.56 13.98 -4.88
C ILE A 85 1.52 15.05 -4.38
N PHE A 86 2.84 14.80 -4.42
CA PHE A 86 3.87 15.77 -4.05
C PHE A 86 4.42 16.55 -5.26
N GLY A 87 3.77 16.44 -6.42
CA GLY A 87 4.09 17.21 -7.62
C GLY A 87 5.19 16.59 -8.50
N PRO A 88 5.69 17.34 -9.51
CA PRO A 88 6.56 16.79 -10.56
C PRO A 88 7.93 16.30 -10.06
N TYR A 89 8.34 16.74 -8.87
CA TYR A 89 9.63 16.37 -8.27
C TYR A 89 9.54 15.23 -7.26
N THR A 90 8.38 14.56 -7.16
CA THR A 90 8.17 13.42 -6.26
C THR A 90 9.21 12.31 -6.46
N LEU A 91 9.38 11.80 -7.69
CA LEU A 91 10.40 10.78 -7.96
C LEU A 91 11.82 11.30 -7.70
N PRO A 92 12.27 12.46 -8.24
CA PRO A 92 13.58 13.01 -7.91
C PRO A 92 13.89 13.08 -6.41
N LEU A 93 12.90 13.47 -5.59
CA LEU A 93 13.03 13.50 -4.14
C LEU A 93 13.21 12.09 -3.56
N TYR A 94 12.38 11.12 -3.97
CA TYR A 94 12.56 9.73 -3.53
C TYR A 94 13.91 9.15 -3.94
N LEU A 95 14.41 9.43 -5.15
CA LEU A 95 15.73 8.98 -5.58
C LEU A 95 16.84 9.50 -4.64
N ASP A 96 16.77 10.76 -4.22
CA ASP A 96 17.72 11.32 -3.25
C ASP A 96 17.62 10.64 -1.87
N ILE A 97 16.41 10.47 -1.35
CA ILE A 97 16.16 9.80 -0.07
C ILE A 97 16.69 8.36 -0.08
N TYR A 98 16.41 7.59 -1.12
CA TYR A 98 16.87 6.20 -1.20
C TYR A 98 18.38 6.09 -1.41
N ARG A 99 19.02 7.04 -2.10
CA ARG A 99 20.49 7.09 -2.15
C ARG A 99 21.09 7.33 -0.77
N LYS A 100 20.51 8.24 0.02
CA LYS A 100 20.92 8.49 1.41
C LYS A 100 20.75 7.23 2.28
N LEU A 101 19.61 6.54 2.15
CA LEU A 101 19.39 5.27 2.84
C LEU A 101 20.41 4.20 2.44
N ALA A 102 20.71 4.06 1.15
CA ALA A 102 21.72 3.14 0.66
C ALA A 102 23.12 3.49 1.18
N GLN A 103 23.52 4.75 1.15
CA GLN A 103 24.78 5.21 1.74
C GLN A 103 24.85 4.86 3.23
N ALA A 104 23.77 5.11 3.98
CA ALA A 104 23.65 4.78 5.39
C ALA A 104 23.85 3.29 5.71
N THR A 105 23.61 2.39 4.75
CA THR A 105 23.89 0.95 4.92
C THR A 105 25.36 0.59 4.72
N LEU A 106 26.15 1.44 4.06
CA LEU A 106 27.56 1.18 3.77
C LEU A 106 28.50 1.64 4.88
N SER A 107 28.13 2.68 5.65
CA SER A 107 28.95 3.19 6.76
C SER A 107 28.10 3.59 7.97
N PRO A 108 28.51 3.20 9.20
CA PRO A 108 27.87 3.66 10.44
C PRO A 108 27.88 5.19 10.59
N GLU A 109 28.86 5.88 10.03
CA GLU A 109 28.99 7.34 10.08
C GLU A 109 27.92 8.06 9.25
N SER A 110 27.35 7.37 8.25
CA SER A 110 26.26 7.87 7.41
C SER A 110 24.86 7.57 7.95
N ARG A 111 24.75 7.20 9.23
CA ARG A 111 23.46 6.91 9.86
C ARG A 111 22.57 8.16 9.84
N LEU A 112 21.37 8.00 9.29
CA LEU A 112 20.39 9.08 9.23
C LEU A 112 19.74 9.31 10.59
N ALA A 113 19.45 10.58 10.89
CA ALA A 113 18.64 10.95 12.03
C ALA A 113 17.23 10.37 11.88
N ARG A 114 16.58 10.09 13.02
CA ARG A 114 15.17 9.68 13.03
C ARG A 114 14.32 10.92 12.72
N ASN A 115 13.41 10.78 11.76
CA ASN A 115 12.39 11.79 11.49
C ASN A 115 11.29 11.76 12.56
N GLU A 116 10.51 12.83 12.64
CA GLU A 116 9.30 12.86 13.45
C GLU A 116 8.35 11.71 13.06
N PRO A 117 7.72 11.03 14.03
CA PRO A 117 6.75 9.99 13.73
C PRO A 117 5.55 10.58 13.00
N PRO A 118 4.82 9.79 12.18
CA PRO A 118 3.57 10.24 11.62
C PRO A 118 2.56 10.58 12.73
N LEU A 119 1.66 11.52 12.44
CA LEU A 119 0.58 11.87 13.35
C LEU A 119 -0.35 10.66 13.58
N ASP A 120 -0.76 10.49 14.83
CA ASP A 120 -1.74 9.48 15.23
C ASP A 120 -3.14 10.10 15.23
N PHE A 121 -4.04 9.56 14.40
CA PHE A 121 -5.43 10.02 14.25
C PHE A 121 -6.47 9.00 14.72
N PHE A 122 -6.08 7.94 15.45
CA PHE A 122 -6.99 6.81 15.73
C PHE A 122 -8.23 7.18 16.55
N ASN A 123 -8.22 8.30 17.29
CA ASN A 123 -9.35 8.70 18.15
C ASN A 123 -10.31 9.73 17.53
N ASP A 124 -9.99 10.29 16.35
CA ASP A 124 -10.72 11.42 15.76
C ASP A 124 -11.38 11.09 14.41
N LEU A 125 -11.61 9.81 14.13
CA LEU A 125 -12.18 9.35 12.86
C LEU A 125 -13.70 9.56 12.81
N LEU A 126 -14.15 10.31 11.81
CA LEU A 126 -15.56 10.44 11.49
C LEU A 126 -16.03 9.22 10.69
N SER A 127 -17.07 8.54 11.17
CA SER A 127 -17.77 7.50 10.41
C SER A 127 -19.20 7.94 10.10
N LEU A 128 -19.55 7.93 8.81
CA LEU A 128 -20.93 8.11 8.33
C LEU A 128 -21.58 6.78 7.93
N THR A 129 -20.86 5.66 8.11
CA THR A 129 -21.40 4.32 7.90
C THR A 129 -22.38 4.03 9.02
N THR A 130 -23.64 3.75 8.65
CA THR A 130 -24.67 3.37 9.63
C THR A 130 -24.24 2.09 10.34
N PRO A 131 -24.30 2.03 11.67
CA PRO A 131 -23.99 0.79 12.38
C PRO A 131 -25.08 -0.24 12.12
N VAL A 132 -24.75 -1.52 12.27
CA VAL A 132 -25.76 -2.57 12.39
C VAL A 132 -26.50 -2.36 13.71
N VAL A 133 -27.79 -2.06 13.62
CA VAL A 133 -28.63 -1.79 14.81
C VAL A 133 -29.22 -3.07 15.37
N PHE A 134 -29.74 -3.94 14.50
CA PHE A 134 -30.43 -5.16 14.90
C PHE A 134 -30.48 -6.17 13.75
N ASP A 135 -30.32 -7.45 14.07
CA ASP A 135 -30.50 -8.57 13.15
C ASP A 135 -31.75 -9.38 13.52
N PHE A 136 -32.52 -9.75 12.50
CA PHE A 136 -33.75 -10.52 12.67
C PHE A 136 -33.75 -11.78 11.81
N ALA A 137 -33.85 -12.95 12.44
CA ALA A 137 -33.93 -14.23 11.74
C ALA A 137 -35.28 -14.48 11.03
N GLY A 138 -36.28 -13.61 11.24
CA GLY A 138 -37.66 -13.83 10.83
C GLY A 138 -38.52 -14.43 11.95
N TRP A 139 -39.85 -14.36 11.80
CA TRP A 139 -40.81 -14.75 12.85
C TRP A 139 -40.85 -16.26 13.14
N SER A 140 -40.50 -17.07 12.16
CA SER A 140 -40.62 -18.54 12.20
C SER A 140 -39.34 -19.26 11.80
N ALA A 141 -38.21 -18.55 11.86
CA ALA A 141 -36.90 -19.07 11.50
C ALA A 141 -35.88 -18.72 12.58
N HIS A 142 -34.76 -19.44 12.57
CA HIS A 142 -33.65 -19.19 13.49
C HIS A 142 -32.37 -18.99 12.69
N PHE A 143 -31.45 -18.21 13.26
CA PHE A 143 -30.12 -18.05 12.67
C PHE A 143 -29.47 -19.43 12.48
N GLY A 144 -28.88 -19.63 11.31
CA GLY A 144 -28.29 -20.91 10.89
C GLY A 144 -29.28 -21.89 10.26
N GLN A 145 -30.57 -21.58 10.17
CA GLN A 145 -31.53 -22.44 9.46
C GLN A 145 -31.19 -22.54 7.98
N VAL A 146 -31.19 -23.75 7.42
CA VAL A 146 -30.97 -23.98 5.99
C VAL A 146 -32.17 -23.47 5.18
N LEU A 147 -31.88 -22.59 4.22
CA LEU A 147 -32.82 -22.06 3.23
C LEU A 147 -32.69 -22.75 1.87
N LEU A 148 -31.51 -23.30 1.58
CA LEU A 148 -31.23 -24.11 0.40
C LEU A 148 -30.23 -25.18 0.80
N GLU A 149 -30.67 -26.43 0.77
CA GLU A 149 -29.81 -27.60 0.95
C GLU A 149 -28.92 -27.80 -0.28
N PRO A 150 -27.67 -28.24 -0.11
CA PRO A 150 -26.83 -28.66 -1.22
C PRO A 150 -27.38 -29.95 -1.88
N PRO A 151 -26.97 -30.27 -3.11
CA PRO A 151 -27.28 -31.57 -3.73
C PRO A 151 -26.69 -32.73 -2.92
N GLU A 152 -27.44 -33.82 -2.77
CA GLU A 152 -27.01 -35.03 -2.04
C GLU A 152 -25.81 -35.73 -2.71
N THR A 153 -25.69 -35.58 -4.03
CA THR A 153 -24.62 -36.17 -4.83
C THR A 153 -23.97 -35.12 -5.69
N VAL A 154 -22.65 -35.12 -5.70
CA VAL A 154 -21.82 -34.18 -6.45
C VAL A 154 -20.67 -34.95 -7.10
N VAL A 155 -20.18 -34.44 -8.22
CA VAL A 155 -18.97 -34.95 -8.87
C VAL A 155 -17.83 -33.96 -8.72
N SER A 156 -16.59 -34.44 -8.92
CA SER A 156 -15.43 -33.57 -8.90
C SER A 156 -15.55 -32.50 -9.98
N GLY A 157 -15.45 -31.23 -9.59
CA GLY A 157 -15.63 -30.07 -10.48
C GLY A 157 -16.95 -29.33 -10.29
N ASP A 158 -17.91 -29.89 -9.55
CA ASP A 158 -19.17 -29.21 -9.27
C ASP A 158 -18.97 -28.03 -8.32
N THR A 159 -19.70 -26.93 -8.57
CA THR A 159 -19.89 -25.86 -7.58
C THR A 159 -21.20 -26.11 -6.84
N VAL A 160 -21.10 -26.32 -5.53
CA VAL A 160 -22.24 -26.57 -4.67
C VAL A 160 -22.70 -25.28 -4.00
N LEU A 161 -24.00 -25.00 -4.03
CA LEU A 161 -24.62 -23.87 -3.35
C LEU A 161 -25.51 -24.36 -2.20
N ALA A 162 -25.27 -23.83 -1.00
CA ALA A 162 -26.19 -23.91 0.12
C ALA A 162 -26.45 -22.49 0.65
N ARG A 163 -27.63 -22.25 1.24
CA ARG A 163 -27.98 -20.96 1.83
C ARG A 163 -28.57 -21.15 3.21
N PHE A 164 -28.31 -20.19 4.09
CA PHE A 164 -28.76 -20.22 5.47
C PHE A 164 -29.33 -18.87 5.87
N VAL A 165 -30.21 -18.86 6.87
CA VAL A 165 -30.59 -17.65 7.59
C VAL A 165 -29.35 -17.15 8.32
N SER A 166 -28.93 -15.93 8.01
CA SER A 166 -27.88 -15.22 8.74
C SER A 166 -28.48 -13.91 9.25
N HIS A 167 -27.77 -12.80 9.17
CA HIS A 167 -28.32 -11.47 9.38
C HIS A 167 -29.37 -11.02 8.35
N SER A 168 -30.23 -10.09 8.77
CA SER A 168 -31.09 -9.31 7.87
C SER A 168 -30.42 -7.96 7.67
N LEU A 169 -29.91 -7.69 6.47
CA LEU A 169 -29.57 -6.33 6.05
C LEU A 169 -30.88 -5.57 5.81
N LEU A 170 -31.49 -5.08 6.88
CA LEU A 170 -32.37 -3.92 6.77
C LEU A 170 -31.46 -2.72 6.50
N VAL A 171 -31.29 -2.41 5.22
CA VAL A 171 -30.79 -1.11 4.77
C VAL A 171 -31.96 -0.13 4.72
#